data_AF-A0A2S4PIL8-F1
#
_entry.id   AF-A0A2S4PIL8-F1
#
_cell.length_a   1.000
_cell.length_b   1.000
_cell.length_c   1.000
_cell.angle_alpha   90.00
_cell.angle_beta   90.00
_cell.angle_gamma   90.00
#
_symmetry.space_group_name_H-M   'P 1'
#
loop_
_entity.id
_entity.type
_entity.pdbx_description
1 polymer ?
#
loop_
_entity_poly.entity_id
_entity_poly.type
_entity_poly.pdbx_seq_one_letter_code
_entity_poly.pdbx_strand_id
1 'polypeptide(L)'
;WCEATILGENSYPEYARPNNGVTWEKNGFVFDNRWVVPYNPFLTKKYNAHINVEVAQGINAIKYMAKYIYKGSDRATLELQNQYDEIAMTVQGRYISPVQAVWRLMAYTTHEEKPAIMLLPFHLEGRHRVNFSVRLNDEQLAAAIRSQSSVFLDWMAYNAQHTDGRDLLYTDFPYFYTHTKNRGWHPRRKGQTIGRMPVAVPSQGEHFYLRKLLTVKAGARSYRDLYTIDGTTYDCPSAACRALGLTFDDSDWISLFDEVKDSSPANSLRQTFASALAHSQVIDPQSIWDRFKNFFSDDCARRIENLGDRLNPPPSDWTEEEKVHDYGLWLLGDNLRDLGLDWTNARLAGPSHDWTIREDNTLIASALNYNQEEERNQHSESISMFSSGQQQAYSTIINTVDTNIRPNTFFLQGPAGTGKTFLYKTLCNYYRSQGGIVLCVASSGIASLLLPGGSTAHSLFRIPIECTDSS
;
A
#
# COMPACT_ATOMS: atom_id res chain seq x y z
N TRP A 1 -41.10 -3.07 31.96
CA TRP A 1 -40.65 -2.04 32.90
C TRP A 1 -39.32 -2.51 33.46
N CYS A 2 -38.34 -1.61 33.58
CA CYS A 2 -36.99 -1.92 34.02
C CYS A 2 -36.64 -0.96 35.15
N GLU A 3 -36.53 -1.44 36.39
CA GLU A 3 -36.41 -0.55 37.57
C GLU A 3 -35.03 0.15 37.66
N ALA A 4 -33.99 -0.46 37.09
CA ALA A 4 -32.63 0.09 37.05
C ALA A 4 -32.02 -0.12 35.67
N THR A 5 -31.00 0.66 35.31
CA THR A 5 -30.31 0.46 34.01
C THR A 5 -29.43 -0.78 34.11
N ILE A 6 -29.65 -1.75 33.22
CA ILE A 6 -28.90 -3.01 33.20
C ILE A 6 -27.97 -3.00 31.99
N LEU A 7 -26.69 -3.31 32.25
CA LEU A 7 -25.67 -3.47 31.23
C LEU A 7 -25.39 -4.96 31.05
N GLY A 8 -25.86 -5.53 29.94
CA GLY A 8 -25.58 -6.92 29.58
C GLY A 8 -24.25 -7.09 28.85
N GLU A 9 -23.65 -8.27 28.95
CA GLU A 9 -22.42 -8.60 28.24
C GLU A 9 -22.70 -8.65 26.72
N ASN A 10 -22.04 -7.79 25.94
CA ASN A 10 -22.21 -7.66 24.49
C ASN A 10 -23.61 -7.24 23.98
N SER A 11 -24.47 -6.67 24.83
CA SER A 11 -25.81 -6.15 24.45
C SER A 11 -25.94 -4.62 24.64
N TYR A 12 -27.02 -4.05 24.14
CA TYR A 12 -27.37 -2.65 24.41
C TYR A 12 -27.78 -2.46 25.88
N PRO A 13 -27.49 -1.29 26.49
CA PRO A 13 -28.02 -0.98 27.82
C PRO A 13 -29.54 -0.99 27.79
N GLU A 14 -30.14 -1.76 28.70
CA GLU A 14 -31.56 -1.66 29.00
C GLU A 14 -31.75 -0.53 30.02
N TYR A 15 -32.07 0.67 29.53
CA TYR A 15 -32.26 1.83 30.39
C TYR A 15 -33.38 1.63 31.41
N ALA A 16 -33.17 2.17 32.61
CA ALA A 16 -34.20 2.25 33.64
C ALA A 16 -35.44 2.95 33.08
N ARG A 17 -36.54 2.19 33.04
CA ARG A 17 -37.89 2.63 32.74
C ARG A 17 -38.78 2.07 33.85
N PRO A 18 -38.71 2.65 35.06
CA PRO A 18 -39.57 2.25 36.17
C PRO A 18 -41.01 2.65 35.89
N ASN A 19 -41.97 1.91 36.43
CA ASN A 19 -43.37 2.27 36.26
C ASN A 19 -43.70 3.56 37.04
N ASN A 20 -43.79 4.67 36.32
CA ASN A 20 -44.10 5.97 36.91
C ASN A 20 -45.62 6.26 36.98
N GLY A 21 -46.47 5.31 36.54
CA GLY A 21 -47.93 5.46 36.56
C GLY A 21 -48.49 6.47 35.55
N VAL A 22 -47.65 7.09 34.72
CA VAL A 22 -48.08 8.09 33.74
C VAL A 22 -48.41 7.40 32.42
N THR A 23 -49.64 7.54 31.95
CA THR A 23 -50.11 7.01 30.68
C THR A 23 -50.74 8.09 29.81
N TRP A 24 -50.78 7.84 28.50
CA TRP A 24 -51.40 8.71 27.52
C TRP A 24 -52.11 7.88 26.47
N GLU A 25 -53.37 8.19 26.15
CA GLU A 25 -54.14 7.42 25.18
C GLU A 25 -54.28 8.18 23.85
N LYS A 26 -54.04 7.47 22.74
CA LYS A 26 -54.37 7.97 21.39
C LYS A 26 -54.79 6.81 20.50
N ASN A 27 -55.88 7.00 19.76
CA ASN A 27 -56.41 6.00 18.82
C ASN A 27 -56.66 4.62 19.48
N GLY A 28 -57.14 4.60 20.73
CA GLY A 28 -57.39 3.37 21.48
C GLY A 28 -56.13 2.63 21.96
N PHE A 29 -54.95 3.23 21.79
CA PHE A 29 -53.69 2.70 22.31
C PHE A 29 -53.21 3.52 23.50
N VAL A 30 -52.94 2.84 24.63
CA VAL A 30 -52.41 3.46 25.84
C VAL A 30 -50.89 3.39 25.82
N PHE A 31 -50.27 4.55 25.64
CA PHE A 31 -48.84 4.76 25.74
C PHE A 31 -48.45 4.96 27.21
N ASP A 32 -47.25 4.53 27.54
CA ASP A 32 -46.61 4.76 28.82
C ASP A 32 -45.13 5.11 28.58
N ASN A 33 -44.34 5.27 29.64
CA ASN A 33 -42.95 5.70 29.48
C ASN A 33 -42.05 4.68 28.73
N ARG A 34 -42.52 3.45 28.45
CA ARG A 34 -41.81 2.48 27.61
C ARG A 34 -41.82 2.88 26.14
N TRP A 35 -42.75 3.74 25.74
CA TRP A 35 -42.92 4.23 24.37
C TRP A 35 -42.22 5.57 24.10
N VAL A 36 -41.59 6.16 25.11
CA VAL A 36 -40.89 7.45 24.99
C VAL A 36 -39.40 7.21 24.76
N VAL A 37 -38.83 7.81 23.71
CA VAL A 37 -37.38 7.76 23.47
C VAL A 37 -36.67 8.65 24.49
N PRO A 38 -35.61 8.18 25.17
CA PRO A 38 -34.82 9.03 26.05
C PRO A 38 -34.27 10.24 25.30
N TYR A 39 -34.17 11.38 25.98
CA TYR A 39 -33.60 12.59 25.39
C TYR A 39 -32.73 13.32 26.41
N ASN A 40 -31.79 14.13 25.92
CA ASN A 40 -31.00 15.01 26.77
C ASN A 40 -31.60 16.43 26.73
N PRO A 41 -32.18 16.94 27.85
CA PRO A 41 -32.84 18.25 27.85
C PRO A 41 -31.92 19.41 27.46
N PHE A 42 -30.66 19.36 27.87
CA PHE A 42 -29.68 20.41 27.55
C PHE A 42 -29.37 20.43 26.05
N LEU A 43 -29.07 19.27 25.46
CA LEU A 43 -28.73 19.17 24.04
C LEU A 43 -29.94 19.52 23.16
N THR A 44 -31.11 18.99 23.49
CA THR A 44 -32.35 19.31 22.76
C THR A 44 -32.62 20.81 22.76
N LYS A 45 -32.42 21.49 23.90
CA LYS A 45 -32.58 22.95 23.99
C LYS A 45 -31.49 23.72 23.26
N LYS A 46 -30.24 23.27 23.31
CA LYS A 46 -29.08 23.94 22.67
C LYS A 46 -29.17 23.91 21.14
N TYR A 47 -29.64 22.82 20.57
CA TYR A 47 -29.62 22.61 19.11
C TYR A 47 -31.01 22.62 18.46
N ASN A 48 -32.08 22.86 19.25
CA ASN A 48 -33.47 22.90 18.77
C ASN A 48 -33.87 21.66 17.94
N ALA A 49 -33.42 20.48 18.36
CA ALA A 49 -33.66 19.21 17.69
C ALA A 49 -33.79 18.09 18.71
N HIS A 50 -34.57 17.03 18.41
CA HIS A 50 -34.69 15.89 19.32
C HIS A 50 -33.38 15.08 19.31
N ILE A 51 -32.63 15.13 20.42
CA ILE A 51 -31.34 14.47 20.55
C ILE A 51 -31.45 13.33 21.57
N ASN A 52 -31.39 12.10 21.05
CA ASN A 52 -31.22 10.88 21.83
C ASN A 52 -29.74 10.74 22.22
N VAL A 53 -29.47 10.35 23.47
CA VAL A 53 -28.11 10.13 23.98
C VAL A 53 -28.03 8.71 24.48
N GLU A 54 -27.11 7.93 23.91
CA GLU A 54 -26.91 6.53 24.26
C GLU A 54 -25.52 6.29 24.85
N VAL A 55 -25.46 5.46 25.90
CA VAL A 55 -24.22 4.94 26.48
C VAL A 55 -23.80 3.72 25.66
N ALA A 56 -22.64 3.80 25.02
CA ALA A 56 -22.08 2.70 24.23
C ALA A 56 -20.99 1.98 25.03
N GLN A 57 -21.19 0.71 25.36
CA GLN A 57 -20.22 -0.13 26.07
C GLN A 57 -20.12 -1.51 25.41
N GLY A 58 -18.91 -2.07 25.33
CA GLY A 58 -18.65 -3.38 24.72
C GLY A 58 -18.26 -3.35 23.24
N ILE A 59 -17.66 -4.43 22.76
CA ILE A 59 -17.07 -4.55 21.41
C ILE A 59 -18.13 -4.33 20.31
N ASN A 60 -19.37 -4.77 20.51
CA ASN A 60 -20.45 -4.60 19.54
C ASN A 60 -20.92 -3.14 19.43
N ALA A 61 -20.98 -2.38 20.54
CA ALA A 61 -21.33 -0.97 20.52
C ALA A 61 -20.22 -0.12 19.86
N ILE A 62 -18.95 -0.48 20.06
CA ILE A 62 -17.81 0.14 19.36
C ILE A 62 -17.87 -0.17 17.86
N LYS A 63 -18.13 -1.42 17.46
CA LYS A 63 -18.36 -1.80 16.05
C LYS A 63 -19.52 -1.02 15.43
N TYR A 64 -20.58 -0.76 16.19
CA TYR A 64 -21.75 -0.02 15.72
C TYR A 64 -21.47 1.49 15.60
N MET A 65 -20.80 2.11 16.57
CA MET A 65 -20.37 3.52 16.44
C MET A 65 -19.42 3.70 15.25
N ALA A 66 -18.46 2.79 15.08
CA ALA A 66 -17.59 2.77 13.91
C ALA A 66 -18.43 2.63 12.63
N LYS A 67 -19.40 1.72 12.60
CA LYS A 67 -20.32 1.57 11.45
C LYS A 67 -21.01 2.87 11.06
N TYR A 68 -21.40 3.74 11.99
CA TYR A 68 -22.10 5.00 11.70
C TYR A 68 -21.18 6.20 11.43
N ILE A 69 -20.05 6.28 12.13
CA ILE A 69 -19.01 7.29 11.85
C ILE A 69 -18.37 7.04 10.47
N TYR A 70 -18.20 5.77 10.10
CA TYR A 70 -17.69 5.35 8.79
C TYR A 70 -18.80 5.03 7.78
N LYS A 71 -20.07 5.28 8.11
CA LYS A 71 -21.17 5.27 7.12
C LYS A 71 -21.14 6.57 6.32
N GLY A 72 -20.11 6.69 5.49
CA GLY A 72 -20.18 7.57 4.33
C GLY A 72 -21.22 7.07 3.32
N SER A 73 -21.43 7.82 2.25
CA SER A 73 -22.09 7.32 1.04
C SER A 73 -21.48 5.96 0.69
N ASP A 74 -22.32 4.95 0.41
CA ASP A 74 -21.87 3.57 0.20
C ASP A 74 -20.67 3.54 -0.76
N ARG A 75 -19.52 3.10 -0.24
CA ARG A 75 -18.41 2.57 -1.02
C ARG A 75 -18.18 1.15 -0.53
N ALA A 76 -18.69 0.18 -1.26
CA ALA A 76 -18.22 -1.19 -1.12
C ALA A 76 -16.91 -1.29 -1.91
N THR A 77 -15.81 -1.58 -1.23
CA THR A 77 -14.61 -2.11 -1.87
C THR A 77 -14.27 -3.40 -1.15
N LEU A 78 -14.42 -4.52 -1.83
CA LEU A 78 -13.97 -5.84 -1.38
C LEU A 78 -12.69 -6.12 -2.15
N GLU A 79 -11.55 -6.01 -1.48
CA GLU A 79 -10.26 -6.28 -2.07
C GLU A 79 -9.54 -7.33 -1.23
N LEU A 80 -9.34 -8.50 -1.81
CA LEU A 80 -8.41 -9.52 -1.33
C LEU A 80 -7.28 -9.58 -2.36
N GLN A 81 -6.28 -8.70 -2.22
CA GLN A 81 -5.07 -8.76 -3.03
C GLN A 81 -3.81 -8.64 -2.17
N ASN A 82 -2.85 -9.50 -2.49
CA ASN A 82 -1.53 -9.62 -1.88
C ASN A 82 -0.48 -8.84 -2.69
N GLN A 83 -0.90 -7.80 -3.42
CA GLN A 83 -0.03 -6.95 -4.24
C GLN A 83 -0.26 -5.48 -3.88
N TYR A 84 0.86 -4.77 -3.66
CA TYR A 84 0.90 -3.38 -3.24
C TYR A 84 0.81 -2.47 -4.47
N ASP A 85 -0.40 -2.10 -4.89
CA ASP A 85 -0.61 -1.11 -5.97
C ASP A 85 -0.77 0.29 -5.38
N GLU A 86 0.35 1.02 -5.29
CA GLU A 86 0.39 2.38 -4.77
C GLU A 86 -0.49 3.36 -5.58
N ILE A 87 -0.65 3.14 -6.89
CA ILE A 87 -1.42 4.04 -7.76
C ILE A 87 -2.91 3.90 -7.44
N ALA A 88 -3.41 2.66 -7.38
CA ALA A 88 -4.79 2.38 -7.00
C ALA A 88 -5.09 2.89 -5.59
N MET A 89 -4.20 2.62 -4.63
CA MET A 89 -4.32 3.12 -3.24
C MET A 89 -4.32 4.65 -3.18
N THR A 90 -3.48 5.32 -3.99
CA THR A 90 -3.41 6.79 -4.05
C THR A 90 -4.70 7.39 -4.62
N VAL A 91 -5.26 6.80 -5.68
CA VAL A 91 -6.53 7.24 -6.26
C VAL A 91 -7.68 7.01 -5.27
N GLN A 92 -7.69 5.85 -4.60
CA GLN A 92 -8.71 5.49 -3.62
C GLN A 92 -8.65 6.35 -2.34
N GLY A 93 -7.45 6.74 -1.91
CA GLY A 93 -7.22 7.67 -0.79
C GLY A 93 -7.61 9.12 -1.11
N ARG A 94 -7.74 9.47 -2.39
CA ARG A 94 -8.16 10.81 -2.86
C ARG A 94 -9.64 10.89 -3.25
N TYR A 95 -10.42 9.84 -3.00
CA TYR A 95 -11.86 9.84 -3.26
C TYR A 95 -12.59 10.98 -2.53
N ILE A 96 -13.44 11.71 -3.25
CA ILE A 96 -14.31 12.76 -2.72
C ILE A 96 -15.73 12.22 -2.73
N SER A 97 -16.36 12.10 -1.55
CA SER A 97 -17.75 11.62 -1.48
C SER A 97 -18.73 12.63 -2.10
N PRO A 98 -19.93 12.20 -2.54
CA PRO A 98 -20.98 13.09 -3.06
C PRO A 98 -21.26 14.30 -2.15
N VAL A 99 -21.25 14.10 -0.82
CA VAL A 99 -21.45 15.18 0.16
C VAL A 99 -20.28 16.16 0.14
N GLN A 100 -19.03 15.66 0.14
CA GLN A 100 -17.85 16.51 0.05
C GLN A 100 -17.78 17.25 -1.30
N ALA A 101 -18.21 16.61 -2.39
CA ALA A 101 -18.26 17.20 -3.73
C ALA A 101 -19.27 18.36 -3.79
N VAL A 102 -20.49 18.17 -3.26
CA VAL A 102 -21.49 19.23 -3.15
C VAL A 102 -20.98 20.38 -2.26
N TRP A 103 -20.36 20.08 -1.12
CA TRP A 103 -19.75 21.11 -0.26
C TRP A 103 -18.66 21.92 -0.98
N ARG A 104 -17.80 21.26 -1.76
CA ARG A 104 -16.76 21.93 -2.57
C ARG A 104 -17.36 22.77 -3.70
N LEU A 105 -18.36 22.25 -4.42
CA LEU A 105 -19.04 22.97 -5.51
C LEU A 105 -19.74 24.24 -5.02
N MET A 106 -20.33 24.17 -3.82
CA MET A 106 -20.99 25.30 -3.17
C MET A 106 -20.01 26.23 -2.43
N ALA A 107 -18.69 25.98 -2.54
CA ALA A 107 -17.62 26.73 -1.89
C ALA A 107 -17.76 26.84 -0.35
N TYR A 108 -18.37 25.85 0.29
CA TYR A 108 -18.42 25.77 1.75
C TYR A 108 -17.07 25.33 2.31
N THR A 109 -16.69 25.90 3.46
CA THR A 109 -15.48 25.52 4.19
C THR A 109 -15.58 24.07 4.65
N THR A 110 -14.70 23.20 4.14
CA THR A 110 -14.68 21.75 4.46
C THR A 110 -13.83 21.41 5.68
N HIS A 111 -12.90 22.29 6.04
CA HIS A 111 -12.03 22.18 7.20
C HIS A 111 -11.54 23.59 7.57
N GLU A 112 -11.30 23.81 8.86
CA GLU A 112 -10.65 25.02 9.37
C GLU A 112 -9.35 24.59 10.08
N GLU A 113 -8.25 25.27 9.77
CA GLU A 113 -6.94 24.99 10.35
C GLU A 113 -6.54 26.15 11.26
N LYS A 114 -6.14 25.82 12.51
CA LYS A 114 -5.63 26.79 13.47
C LYS A 114 -4.31 26.30 14.06
N PRO A 115 -3.17 26.97 13.77
CA PRO A 115 -3.03 28.17 12.93
C PRO A 115 -3.25 27.88 11.43
N ALA A 116 -3.54 28.93 10.65
CA ALA A 116 -3.74 28.79 9.20
C ALA A 116 -2.45 28.34 8.52
N ILE A 117 -2.56 27.54 7.46
CA ILE A 117 -1.41 27.09 6.66
C ILE A 117 -1.42 27.83 5.31
N MET A 118 -0.27 28.39 4.93
CA MET A 118 -0.05 28.98 3.61
C MET A 118 0.90 28.11 2.80
N LEU A 119 0.44 27.62 1.65
CA LEU A 119 1.31 26.96 0.69
C LEU A 119 2.23 28.00 0.06
N LEU A 120 3.53 27.74 0.11
CA LEU A 120 4.59 28.59 -0.41
C LEU A 120 5.17 27.96 -1.67
N PRO A 121 4.63 28.26 -2.86
CA PRO A 121 5.17 27.73 -4.10
C PRO A 121 6.60 28.25 -4.31
N PHE A 122 7.42 27.48 -5.01
CA PHE A 122 8.75 27.89 -5.46
C PHE A 122 9.06 27.24 -6.80
N HIS A 123 9.88 27.89 -7.60
CA HIS A 123 10.20 27.48 -8.96
C HIS A 123 11.58 27.99 -9.35
N LEU A 124 12.20 27.34 -10.34
CA LEU A 124 13.44 27.82 -10.95
C LEU A 124 13.22 29.18 -11.66
N GLU A 125 14.31 29.88 -11.92
CA GLU A 125 14.28 31.14 -12.66
C GLU A 125 13.60 30.97 -14.02
N GLY A 126 12.71 31.90 -14.37
CA GLY A 126 11.92 31.82 -15.60
C GLY A 126 10.82 30.75 -15.64
N ARG A 127 10.68 29.88 -14.62
CA ARG A 127 9.68 28.79 -14.58
C ARG A 127 8.45 29.07 -13.72
N HIS A 128 8.12 30.34 -13.49
CA HIS A 128 6.88 30.69 -12.77
C HIS A 128 5.66 30.50 -13.66
N ARG A 129 4.52 30.16 -13.04
CA ARG A 129 3.26 29.98 -13.77
C ARG A 129 2.66 31.34 -14.10
N VAL A 130 2.34 31.55 -15.38
CA VAL A 130 1.60 32.71 -15.89
C VAL A 130 0.27 32.21 -16.45
N ASN A 131 -0.85 32.81 -16.01
CA ASN A 131 -2.17 32.48 -16.53
C ASN A 131 -2.62 33.56 -17.51
N PHE A 132 -2.95 33.17 -18.74
CA PHE A 132 -3.40 34.11 -19.76
C PHE A 132 -4.54 33.51 -20.59
N SER A 133 -5.31 34.37 -21.26
CA SER A 133 -6.36 33.95 -22.18
C SER A 133 -5.73 33.48 -23.50
N VAL A 134 -6.26 32.40 -24.07
CA VAL A 134 -5.85 31.89 -25.40
C VAL A 134 -6.10 32.93 -26.51
N ARG A 135 -6.90 33.97 -26.24
CA ARG A 135 -7.24 35.04 -27.19
C ARG A 135 -6.27 36.21 -27.19
N LEU A 136 -5.22 36.22 -26.37
CA LEU A 136 -4.25 37.31 -26.35
C LEU A 136 -3.33 37.23 -27.57
N ASN A 137 -2.98 38.38 -28.15
CA ASN A 137 -1.93 38.48 -29.16
C ASN A 137 -0.52 38.45 -28.50
N ASP A 138 0.53 38.34 -29.30
CA ASP A 138 1.90 38.19 -28.81
C ASP A 138 2.36 39.34 -27.90
N GLU A 139 1.97 40.59 -28.22
CA GLU A 139 2.31 41.76 -27.39
C GLU A 139 1.60 41.72 -26.03
N GLN A 140 0.32 41.36 -26.03
CA GLN A 140 -0.49 41.19 -24.81
C GLN A 140 -0.02 40.01 -23.98
N LEU A 141 0.42 38.92 -24.63
CA LEU A 141 1.02 37.77 -23.96
C LEU A 141 2.34 38.15 -23.30
N ALA A 142 3.22 38.87 -24.01
CA ALA A 142 4.47 39.37 -23.44
C ALA A 142 4.24 40.37 -22.29
N ALA A 143 3.18 41.19 -22.35
CA ALA A 143 2.78 42.05 -21.25
C ALA A 143 2.22 41.26 -20.06
N ALA A 144 1.46 40.19 -20.32
CA ALA A 144 0.92 39.31 -19.28
C ALA A 144 2.03 38.53 -18.55
N ILE A 145 3.03 38.04 -19.28
CA ILE A 145 4.22 37.38 -18.72
C ILE A 145 5.02 38.35 -17.85
N ARG A 146 5.21 39.59 -18.29
CA ARG A 146 5.98 40.61 -17.53
C ARG A 146 5.26 41.13 -16.29
N SER A 147 3.93 41.15 -16.29
CA SER A 147 3.14 41.74 -15.21
C SER A 147 2.76 40.75 -14.11
N GLN A 148 2.77 39.45 -14.40
CA GLN A 148 2.44 38.43 -13.40
C GLN A 148 3.66 38.08 -12.55
N SER A 149 3.47 38.14 -11.23
CA SER A 149 4.44 37.70 -10.25
C SER A 149 3.93 36.45 -9.53
N SER A 150 4.82 35.82 -8.78
CA SER A 150 4.50 34.71 -7.87
C SER A 150 4.78 35.11 -6.42
N VAL A 151 4.17 34.42 -5.47
CA VAL A 151 4.45 34.57 -4.03
C VAL A 151 5.96 34.49 -3.74
N PHE A 152 6.67 33.63 -4.47
CA PHE A 152 8.11 33.42 -4.35
C PHE A 152 8.93 34.59 -4.91
N LEU A 153 8.57 35.08 -6.09
CA LEU A 153 9.21 36.26 -6.67
C LEU A 153 8.97 37.51 -5.82
N ASP A 154 7.75 37.67 -5.31
CA ASP A 154 7.39 38.78 -4.43
C ASP A 154 8.16 38.74 -3.12
N TRP A 155 8.53 37.56 -2.59
CA TRP A 155 9.35 37.44 -1.38
C TRP A 155 10.77 37.97 -1.62
N MET A 156 11.40 37.57 -2.73
CA MET A 156 12.72 38.10 -3.11
C MET A 156 12.67 39.60 -3.39
N ALA A 157 11.62 40.07 -4.09
CA ALA A 157 11.41 41.49 -4.36
C ALA A 157 11.21 42.30 -3.05
N TYR A 158 10.48 41.73 -2.09
CA TYR A 158 10.31 42.34 -0.77
C TYR A 158 11.64 42.48 -0.04
N ASN A 159 12.43 41.39 0.04
CA ASN A 159 13.75 41.41 0.68
C ASN A 159 14.75 42.31 -0.05
N ALA A 160 14.62 42.49 -1.37
CA ALA A 160 15.45 43.44 -2.11
C ALA A 160 15.20 44.89 -1.65
N GLN A 161 13.94 45.22 -1.34
CA GLN A 161 13.50 46.58 -0.97
C GLN A 161 13.54 46.84 0.54
N HIS A 162 13.36 45.80 1.36
CA HIS A 162 13.24 45.89 2.82
C HIS A 162 14.25 45.00 3.53
N THR A 163 14.64 45.39 4.74
CA THR A 163 15.64 44.68 5.56
C THR A 163 15.04 43.87 6.71
N ASP A 164 13.80 44.16 7.08
CA ASP A 164 13.06 43.64 8.25
C ASP A 164 12.60 42.17 8.12
N GLY A 165 12.72 41.58 6.92
CA GLY A 165 12.46 40.16 6.69
C GLY A 165 13.69 39.35 6.28
N ARG A 166 14.89 39.96 6.30
CA ARG A 166 16.10 39.32 5.75
C ARG A 166 16.72 38.26 6.66
N ASP A 167 16.34 38.25 7.92
CA ASP A 167 16.68 37.23 8.91
C ASP A 167 15.75 36.00 8.87
N LEU A 168 14.67 36.07 8.08
CA LEU A 168 13.67 35.00 7.99
C LEU A 168 13.90 34.08 6.78
N LEU A 169 13.73 32.77 7.02
CA LEU A 169 13.59 31.79 5.96
C LEU A 169 12.28 32.00 5.19
N TYR A 170 12.23 31.51 3.96
CA TYR A 170 11.02 31.58 3.15
C TYR A 170 9.81 30.93 3.84
N THR A 171 10.02 29.82 4.58
CA THR A 171 8.97 29.12 5.34
C THR A 171 8.45 29.88 6.55
N ASP A 172 9.28 30.73 7.15
CA ASP A 172 8.95 31.45 8.38
C ASP A 172 8.30 32.81 8.06
N PHE A 173 8.50 33.29 6.84
CA PHE A 173 7.99 34.56 6.35
C PHE A 173 6.48 34.78 6.58
N PRO A 174 5.58 33.80 6.32
CA PRO A 174 4.13 33.99 6.52
C PRO A 174 3.72 34.18 7.99
N TYR A 175 4.58 33.83 8.93
CA TYR A 175 4.31 34.05 10.34
C TYR A 175 4.25 35.55 10.66
N PHE A 176 5.12 36.34 10.03
CA PHE A 176 5.28 37.79 10.27
C PHE A 176 4.67 38.65 9.16
N TYR A 177 4.50 38.10 7.95
CA TYR A 177 4.04 38.82 6.78
C TYR A 177 2.81 38.15 6.16
N THR A 178 2.00 38.94 5.47
CA THR A 178 0.86 38.47 4.69
C THR A 178 1.09 38.80 3.21
N HIS A 179 0.76 37.87 2.32
CA HIS A 179 0.79 38.13 0.87
C HIS A 179 -0.62 38.47 0.38
N THR A 180 -0.74 39.54 -0.40
CA THR A 180 -1.98 39.91 -1.09
C THR A 180 -1.72 40.07 -2.57
N LYS A 181 -2.59 39.49 -3.40
CA LYS A 181 -2.51 39.63 -4.87
C LYS A 181 -2.39 41.10 -5.27
N ASN A 182 -1.45 41.41 -6.17
CA ASN A 182 -1.09 42.76 -6.66
C ASN A 182 -0.43 43.71 -5.64
N ARG A 183 -0.42 43.39 -4.34
CA ARG A 183 0.30 44.17 -3.31
C ARG A 183 1.56 43.50 -2.79
N GLY A 184 1.73 42.20 -3.06
CA GLY A 184 2.87 41.43 -2.58
C GLY A 184 2.84 41.23 -1.05
N TRP A 185 4.03 41.10 -0.48
CA TRP A 185 4.23 40.92 0.96
C TRP A 185 4.17 42.24 1.73
N HIS A 186 3.60 42.19 2.93
CA HIS A 186 3.52 43.32 3.85
C HIS A 186 3.34 42.81 5.29
N PRO A 187 3.71 43.60 6.33
CA PRO A 187 3.65 43.16 7.71
C PRO A 187 2.26 42.68 8.14
N ARG A 188 2.22 41.54 8.83
CA ARG A 188 0.99 40.94 9.35
C ARG A 188 0.49 41.73 10.56
N ARG A 189 -0.81 42.03 10.55
CA ARG A 189 -1.48 42.75 11.66
C ARG A 189 -2.20 41.85 12.65
N LYS A 190 -2.65 40.66 12.23
CA LYS A 190 -3.44 39.74 13.05
C LYS A 190 -3.26 38.27 12.63
N GLY A 191 -3.37 37.38 13.61
CA GLY A 191 -3.33 35.93 13.43
C GLY A 191 -1.91 35.40 13.27
N GLN A 192 -1.80 34.09 13.10
CA GLN A 192 -0.55 33.39 12.79
C GLN A 192 -0.80 32.49 11.59
N THR A 193 0.19 32.38 10.72
CA THR A 193 0.14 31.51 9.55
C THR A 193 1.46 30.78 9.42
N ILE A 194 1.41 29.47 9.23
CA ILE A 194 2.58 28.63 9.01
C ILE A 194 2.81 28.50 7.50
N GLY A 195 4.03 28.80 7.04
CA GLY A 195 4.43 28.54 5.67
C GLY A 195 4.76 27.07 5.45
N ARG A 196 4.22 26.48 4.38
CA ARG A 196 4.56 25.11 3.94
C ARG A 196 5.01 25.15 2.49
N MET A 197 6.27 24.81 2.23
CA MET A 197 6.73 24.57 0.86
C MET A 197 6.22 23.21 0.36
N PRO A 198 5.81 23.10 -0.92
CA PRO A 198 5.56 21.81 -1.56
C PRO A 198 6.72 20.82 -1.35
N VAL A 199 6.41 19.52 -1.32
CA VAL A 199 7.43 18.47 -1.33
C VAL A 199 8.17 18.55 -2.67
N ALA A 200 9.50 18.47 -2.62
CA ALA A 200 10.33 18.19 -3.78
C ALA A 200 11.14 16.93 -3.51
N VAL A 201 11.29 16.09 -4.52
CA VAL A 201 11.99 14.79 -4.45
C VAL A 201 13.28 14.84 -5.26
N PRO A 202 14.33 14.08 -4.90
CA PRO A 202 15.64 14.18 -5.56
C PRO A 202 15.61 13.98 -7.08
N SER A 203 14.70 13.14 -7.60
CA SER A 203 14.48 12.93 -9.04
C SER A 203 14.04 14.20 -9.81
N GLN A 204 13.57 15.24 -9.11
CA GLN A 204 13.24 16.55 -9.70
C GLN A 204 14.46 17.47 -9.89
N GLY A 205 15.68 16.98 -9.62
CA GLY A 205 16.94 17.67 -9.93
C GLY A 205 17.03 19.05 -9.28
N GLU A 206 17.34 20.08 -10.06
CA GLU A 206 17.56 21.46 -9.58
C GLU A 206 16.38 22.03 -8.76
N HIS A 207 15.16 21.55 -8.97
CA HIS A 207 14.01 21.97 -8.15
C HIS A 207 14.11 21.48 -6.70
N PHE A 208 14.61 20.26 -6.49
CA PHE A 208 14.87 19.70 -5.17
C PHE A 208 15.99 20.46 -4.44
N TYR A 209 17.10 20.74 -5.13
CA TYR A 209 18.20 21.51 -4.57
C TYR A 209 17.78 22.95 -4.23
N LEU A 210 16.95 23.58 -5.05
CA LEU A 210 16.38 24.89 -4.73
C LEU A 210 15.55 24.85 -3.44
N ARG A 211 14.71 23.84 -3.27
CA ARG A 211 13.95 23.66 -2.02
C ARG A 211 14.86 23.56 -0.81
N LYS A 212 15.98 22.84 -0.93
CA LYS A 212 16.98 22.69 0.14
C LYS A 212 17.64 24.03 0.48
N LEU A 213 18.06 24.81 -0.51
CA LEU A 213 18.59 26.15 -0.27
C LEU A 213 17.59 27.02 0.51
N LEU A 214 16.30 26.95 0.18
CA LEU A 214 15.25 27.73 0.87
C LEU A 214 15.02 27.32 2.33
N THR A 215 15.52 26.16 2.77
CA THR A 215 15.46 25.74 4.18
C THR A 215 16.60 26.26 5.04
N VAL A 216 17.65 26.81 4.43
CA VAL A 216 18.84 27.29 5.14
C VAL A 216 19.17 28.75 4.85
N LYS A 217 18.67 29.29 3.75
CA LYS A 217 19.00 30.64 3.29
C LYS A 217 17.88 31.62 3.53
N ALA A 218 18.11 32.51 4.49
CA ALA A 218 17.20 33.59 4.84
C ALA A 218 17.35 34.79 3.90
N GLY A 219 16.27 35.56 3.75
CA GLY A 219 16.34 36.93 3.22
C GLY A 219 16.81 37.12 1.79
N ALA A 220 16.81 36.07 0.96
CA ALA A 220 17.39 36.18 -0.37
C ALA A 220 16.64 37.20 -1.24
N ARG A 221 17.40 37.97 -2.03
CA ARG A 221 16.92 39.12 -2.80
C ARG A 221 16.73 38.83 -4.29
N SER A 222 17.27 37.71 -4.76
CA SER A 222 17.17 37.24 -6.14
C SER A 222 17.61 35.77 -6.23
N TYR A 223 17.44 35.14 -7.39
CA TYR A 223 18.02 33.82 -7.67
C TYR A 223 19.54 33.79 -7.53
N ARG A 224 20.22 34.82 -8.05
CA ARG A 224 21.67 34.96 -7.87
C ARG A 224 22.05 35.03 -6.40
N ASP A 225 21.34 35.86 -5.63
CA ASP A 225 21.55 35.98 -4.19
C ASP A 225 21.30 34.64 -3.49
N LEU A 226 20.28 33.85 -3.89
CA LEU A 226 20.05 32.48 -3.41
C LEU A 226 21.24 31.54 -3.71
N TYR A 227 21.90 31.71 -4.85
CA TYR A 227 23.01 30.84 -5.28
C TYR A 227 24.38 31.33 -4.82
N THR A 228 24.50 32.48 -4.16
CA THR A 228 25.79 32.97 -3.64
C THR A 228 26.14 32.34 -2.29
N ILE A 229 27.21 31.55 -2.22
CA ILE A 229 27.75 30.99 -0.96
C ILE A 229 29.13 31.60 -0.71
N ASP A 230 29.34 32.17 0.48
CA ASP A 230 30.60 32.80 0.91
C ASP A 230 31.19 33.78 -0.13
N GLY A 231 30.32 34.60 -0.73
CA GLY A 231 30.70 35.60 -1.74
C GLY A 231 30.88 35.05 -3.16
N THR A 232 30.83 33.73 -3.37
CA THR A 232 30.91 33.09 -4.70
C THR A 232 29.53 32.74 -5.22
N THR A 233 29.17 33.23 -6.41
CA THR A 233 27.88 32.93 -7.05
C THR A 233 28.01 31.71 -7.96
N TYR A 234 27.13 30.73 -7.77
CA TYR A 234 27.08 29.50 -8.57
C TYR A 234 25.97 29.56 -9.63
N ASP A 235 26.13 28.81 -10.71
CA ASP A 235 25.21 28.83 -11.86
C ASP A 235 23.89 28.07 -11.62
N CYS A 236 23.87 27.14 -10.67
CA CYS A 236 22.69 26.32 -10.39
C CYS A 236 22.51 26.01 -8.88
N PRO A 237 21.27 25.72 -8.44
CA PRO A 237 21.00 25.31 -7.06
C PRO A 237 21.87 24.16 -6.55
N SER A 238 22.11 23.11 -7.35
CA SER A 238 22.89 21.95 -6.92
C SER A 238 24.36 22.30 -6.62
N ALA A 239 24.96 23.19 -7.40
CA ALA A 239 26.33 23.67 -7.15
C ALA A 239 26.40 24.52 -5.87
N ALA A 240 25.41 25.40 -5.64
CA ALA A 240 25.32 26.15 -4.40
C ALA A 240 25.10 25.24 -3.17
N CYS A 241 24.26 24.21 -3.26
CA CYS A 241 24.11 23.21 -2.19
C CYS A 241 25.44 22.50 -1.88
N ARG A 242 26.19 22.07 -2.91
CA ARG A 242 27.50 21.44 -2.72
C ARG A 242 28.49 22.35 -2.00
N ALA A 243 28.56 23.62 -2.41
CA ALA A 243 29.41 24.61 -1.77
C ALA A 243 29.05 24.87 -0.30
N LEU A 244 27.76 24.79 0.03
CA LEU A 244 27.25 24.97 1.39
C LEU A 244 27.41 23.71 2.26
N GLY A 245 27.97 22.61 1.74
CA GLY A 245 28.07 21.34 2.45
C GLY A 245 26.71 20.62 2.61
N LEU A 246 25.70 21.02 1.83
CA LEU A 246 24.44 20.28 1.70
C LEU A 246 24.60 19.15 0.66
N THR A 247 25.72 18.43 0.74
CA THR A 247 26.07 17.33 -0.17
C THR A 247 25.21 16.12 0.10
N PHE A 248 24.69 15.56 -0.99
CA PHE A 248 24.18 14.19 -1.03
C PHE A 248 25.36 13.41 -1.60
N ASP A 249 26.14 12.77 -0.74
CA ASP A 249 27.04 11.71 -1.15
C ASP A 249 26.43 10.37 -0.70
N ASP A 250 27.06 9.26 -1.03
CA ASP A 250 26.59 7.95 -0.57
C ASP A 250 27.01 7.65 0.88
N SER A 251 27.42 8.67 1.67
CA SER A 251 27.89 8.47 3.05
C SER A 251 26.79 7.96 3.98
N ASP A 252 25.54 8.35 3.76
CA ASP A 252 24.38 7.84 4.49
C ASP A 252 24.19 6.33 4.23
N TRP A 253 24.34 5.89 2.98
CA TRP A 253 24.26 4.47 2.61
C TRP A 253 25.43 3.67 3.16
N ILE A 254 26.64 4.24 3.08
CA ILE A 254 27.83 3.63 3.66
C ILE A 254 27.67 3.46 5.17
N SER A 255 27.21 4.50 5.87
CA SER A 255 27.00 4.49 7.32
C SER A 255 25.94 3.47 7.71
N LEU A 256 24.82 3.42 6.96
CA LEU A 256 23.77 2.42 7.14
C LEU A 256 24.34 1.01 7.05
N PHE A 257 25.05 0.67 5.96
CA PHE A 257 25.57 -0.69 5.78
C PHE A 257 26.70 -1.02 6.75
N ASP A 258 27.53 -0.05 7.14
CA ASP A 258 28.51 -0.26 8.21
C ASP A 258 27.85 -0.55 9.57
N GLU A 259 26.68 0.02 9.85
CA GLU A 259 25.90 -0.27 11.08
C GLU A 259 25.22 -1.65 11.04
N VAL A 260 24.65 -2.04 9.90
CA VAL A 260 23.80 -3.26 9.83
C VAL A 260 24.51 -4.52 9.38
N LYS A 261 25.68 -4.43 8.73
CA LYS A 261 26.36 -5.59 8.11
C LYS A 261 26.66 -6.74 9.08
N ASP A 262 26.95 -6.43 10.35
CA ASP A 262 27.36 -7.43 11.34
C ASP A 262 26.16 -8.06 12.08
N SER A 263 24.96 -7.48 11.94
CA SER A 263 23.75 -7.88 12.66
C SER A 263 22.62 -8.41 11.76
N SER A 264 22.75 -8.24 10.44
CA SER A 264 21.73 -8.61 9.47
C SER A 264 22.19 -9.75 8.57
N PRO A 265 21.31 -10.71 8.22
CA PRO A 265 21.66 -11.75 7.27
C PRO A 265 21.82 -11.19 5.84
N ALA A 266 22.64 -11.86 5.03
CA ALA A 266 22.99 -11.41 3.68
C ALA A 266 21.76 -11.18 2.77
N ASN A 267 20.69 -11.98 2.90
CA ASN A 267 19.46 -11.78 2.15
C ASN A 267 18.76 -10.45 2.51
N SER A 268 18.69 -10.09 3.79
CA SER A 268 18.14 -8.82 4.24
C SER A 268 19.00 -7.65 3.77
N LEU A 269 20.32 -7.79 3.82
CA LEU A 269 21.23 -6.76 3.29
C LEU A 269 21.04 -6.51 1.79
N ARG A 270 20.90 -7.59 0.98
CA ARG A 270 20.58 -7.46 -0.45
C ARG A 270 19.21 -6.81 -0.69
N GLN A 271 18.20 -7.12 0.14
CA GLN A 271 16.87 -6.48 0.05
C GLN A 271 16.91 -5.00 0.40
N THR A 272 17.63 -4.63 1.47
CA THR A 272 17.85 -3.22 1.85
C THR A 272 18.56 -2.47 0.74
N PHE A 273 19.58 -3.07 0.11
CA PHE A 273 20.28 -2.45 -1.00
C PHE A 273 19.38 -2.29 -2.24
N ALA A 274 18.62 -3.31 -2.62
CA ALA A 274 17.65 -3.20 -3.71
C ALA A 274 16.59 -2.10 -3.44
N SER A 275 16.09 -2.02 -2.20
CA SER A 275 15.15 -0.98 -1.77
C SER A 275 15.75 0.42 -1.83
N ALA A 276 17.01 0.58 -1.43
CA ALA A 276 17.75 1.83 -1.56
C ALA A 276 17.88 2.26 -3.03
N LEU A 277 18.18 1.31 -3.93
CA LEU A 277 18.26 1.57 -5.37
C LEU A 277 16.91 1.93 -6.00
N ALA A 278 15.80 1.36 -5.50
CA ALA A 278 14.45 1.61 -6.01
C ALA A 278 13.83 2.92 -5.54
N HIS A 279 14.05 3.28 -4.28
CA HIS A 279 13.29 4.35 -3.65
C HIS A 279 14.14 5.58 -3.30
N SER A 280 15.45 5.52 -3.54
CA SER A 280 16.37 6.60 -3.20
C SER A 280 17.34 6.92 -4.32
N GLN A 281 18.06 8.04 -4.17
CA GLN A 281 19.11 8.44 -5.10
C GLN A 281 20.47 7.98 -4.55
N VAL A 282 20.91 6.81 -5.01
CA VAL A 282 22.29 6.33 -4.82
C VAL A 282 23.15 6.88 -5.96
N ILE A 283 24.27 7.53 -5.68
CA ILE A 283 25.08 8.19 -6.71
C ILE A 283 25.92 7.16 -7.47
N ASP A 284 26.63 6.31 -6.72
CA ASP A 284 27.51 5.25 -7.23
C ASP A 284 27.15 3.88 -6.60
N PRO A 285 26.09 3.22 -7.11
CA PRO A 285 25.70 1.88 -6.67
C PRO A 285 26.83 0.85 -6.73
N GLN A 286 27.70 0.96 -7.74
CA GLN A 286 28.79 0.01 -7.97
C GLN A 286 29.82 0.08 -6.83
N SER A 287 30.19 1.29 -6.41
CA SER A 287 31.10 1.49 -5.26
C SER A 287 30.54 0.93 -3.95
N ILE A 288 29.22 1.05 -3.72
CA ILE A 288 28.57 0.44 -2.54
C ILE A 288 28.62 -1.09 -2.63
N TRP A 289 28.25 -1.66 -3.77
CA TRP A 289 28.35 -3.10 -3.98
C TRP A 289 29.79 -3.59 -3.75
N ASP A 290 30.78 -2.98 -4.38
CA ASP A 290 32.18 -3.40 -4.29
C ASP A 290 32.72 -3.35 -2.86
N ARG A 291 32.26 -2.39 -2.05
CA ARG A 291 32.62 -2.27 -0.64
C ARG A 291 31.97 -3.35 0.24
N PHE A 292 30.71 -3.71 -0.01
CA PHE A 292 29.93 -4.58 0.87
C PHE A 292 29.64 -5.98 0.32
N LYS A 293 30.12 -6.31 -0.89
CA LYS A 293 29.83 -7.58 -1.59
C LYS A 293 30.11 -8.84 -0.77
N ASN A 294 31.13 -8.85 0.09
CA ASN A 294 31.43 -9.98 0.96
C ASN A 294 30.26 -10.25 1.93
N PHE A 295 29.67 -9.20 2.50
CA PHE A 295 28.52 -9.30 3.41
C PHE A 295 27.22 -9.58 2.64
N PHE A 296 27.08 -9.01 1.44
CA PHE A 296 25.96 -9.30 0.55
C PHE A 296 25.98 -10.71 -0.03
N SER A 297 27.07 -11.48 0.13
CA SER A 297 27.21 -12.82 -0.42
C SER A 297 27.61 -13.88 0.61
N ASP A 298 27.61 -13.55 1.90
CA ASP A 298 28.03 -14.46 2.98
C ASP A 298 27.24 -15.79 3.00
N ASP A 299 25.97 -15.77 2.61
CA ASP A 299 25.13 -16.98 2.53
C ASP A 299 25.28 -17.78 1.22
N CYS A 300 26.00 -17.25 0.23
CA CYS A 300 25.98 -17.77 -1.14
C CYS A 300 26.75 -19.08 -1.29
N ALA A 301 27.92 -19.23 -0.66
CA ALA A 301 28.71 -20.47 -0.73
C ALA A 301 27.89 -21.69 -0.29
N ARG A 302 27.20 -21.57 0.85
CA ARG A 302 26.35 -22.64 1.39
C ARG A 302 25.11 -22.90 0.54
N ARG A 303 24.55 -21.87 -0.10
CA ARG A 303 23.41 -22.04 -1.03
C ARG A 303 23.82 -22.80 -2.28
N ILE A 304 24.97 -22.47 -2.85
CA ILE A 304 25.53 -23.16 -4.03
C ILE A 304 25.75 -24.64 -3.69
N GLU A 305 26.38 -24.94 -2.55
CA GLU A 305 26.59 -26.31 -2.08
C GLU A 305 25.27 -27.08 -1.88
N ASN A 306 24.27 -26.45 -1.24
CA ASN A 306 22.96 -27.07 -1.00
C ASN A 306 22.17 -27.35 -2.30
N LEU A 307 22.33 -26.51 -3.33
CA LEU A 307 21.67 -26.73 -4.61
C LEU A 307 22.37 -27.82 -5.42
N GLY A 308 23.68 -28.00 -5.27
CA GLY A 308 24.46 -29.04 -5.93
C GLY A 308 24.16 -29.12 -7.43
N ASP A 309 23.85 -30.32 -7.91
CA ASP A 309 23.56 -30.61 -9.34
C ASP A 309 22.28 -29.93 -9.87
N ARG A 310 21.47 -29.31 -9.01
CA ARG A 310 20.30 -28.52 -9.43
C ARG A 310 20.70 -27.16 -9.98
N LEU A 311 21.83 -26.61 -9.55
CA LEU A 311 22.35 -25.36 -10.09
C LEU A 311 23.23 -25.68 -11.31
N ASN A 312 23.10 -24.90 -12.38
CA ASN A 312 24.02 -25.03 -13.50
C ASN A 312 25.47 -24.71 -13.05
N PRO A 313 26.48 -25.42 -13.58
CA PRO A 313 27.85 -25.26 -13.11
C PRO A 313 28.42 -23.90 -13.50
N PRO A 314 29.11 -23.19 -12.57
CA PRO A 314 29.83 -21.96 -12.90
C PRO A 314 31.04 -22.24 -13.80
N PRO A 315 31.64 -21.19 -14.40
CA PRO A 315 32.88 -21.31 -15.17
C PRO A 315 34.01 -21.97 -14.37
N SER A 316 34.76 -22.86 -15.03
CA SER A 316 35.79 -23.70 -14.38
C SER A 316 37.02 -22.92 -13.92
N ASP A 317 37.26 -21.75 -14.51
CA ASP A 317 38.38 -20.86 -14.25
C ASP A 317 38.11 -19.85 -13.11
N TRP A 318 36.88 -19.79 -12.59
CA TRP A 318 36.54 -18.91 -11.48
C TRP A 318 37.07 -19.42 -10.14
N THR A 319 37.58 -18.47 -9.35
CA THR A 319 37.83 -18.64 -7.92
C THR A 319 36.51 -18.80 -7.15
N GLU A 320 36.58 -19.32 -5.92
CA GLU A 320 35.39 -19.42 -5.06
C GLU A 320 34.78 -18.05 -4.75
N GLU A 321 35.60 -17.01 -4.60
CA GLU A 321 35.12 -15.64 -4.36
C GLU A 321 34.36 -15.08 -5.58
N GLU A 322 34.86 -15.32 -6.80
CA GLU A 322 34.16 -14.90 -8.02
C GLU A 322 32.80 -15.59 -8.15
N LYS A 323 32.73 -16.90 -7.90
CA LYS A 323 31.47 -17.67 -7.91
C LYS A 323 30.46 -17.10 -6.91
N VAL A 324 30.92 -16.85 -5.68
CA VAL A 324 30.09 -16.39 -4.56
C VAL A 324 29.57 -14.96 -4.80
N HIS A 325 30.41 -14.05 -5.27
CA HIS A 325 30.01 -12.67 -5.57
C HIS A 325 29.06 -12.58 -6.76
N ASP A 326 29.32 -13.34 -7.83
CA ASP A 326 28.47 -13.36 -9.01
C ASP A 326 27.09 -13.96 -8.71
N TYR A 327 27.05 -15.07 -7.94
CA TYR A 327 25.79 -15.64 -7.45
C TYR A 327 25.05 -14.66 -6.52
N GLY A 328 25.78 -13.89 -5.72
CA GLY A 328 25.21 -12.80 -4.91
C GLY A 328 24.54 -11.71 -5.73
N LEU A 329 25.15 -11.31 -6.86
CA LEU A 329 24.53 -10.40 -7.84
C LEU A 329 23.28 -11.02 -8.46
N TRP A 330 23.31 -12.30 -8.81
CA TRP A 330 22.13 -12.99 -9.35
C TRP A 330 20.95 -12.95 -8.37
N LEU A 331 21.18 -13.24 -7.09
CA LEU A 331 20.16 -13.10 -6.03
C LEU A 331 19.72 -11.65 -5.80
N LEU A 332 20.60 -10.67 -5.96
CA LEU A 332 20.22 -9.26 -5.92
C LEU A 332 19.32 -8.89 -7.10
N GLY A 333 19.55 -9.50 -8.27
CA GLY A 333 18.71 -9.35 -9.45
C GLY A 333 17.26 -9.77 -9.23
N ASP A 334 17.02 -10.82 -8.44
CA ASP A 334 15.66 -11.20 -8.01
C ASP A 334 14.99 -10.07 -7.21
N ASN A 335 15.68 -9.52 -6.21
CA ASN A 335 15.16 -8.42 -5.41
C ASN A 335 14.90 -7.16 -6.26
N LEU A 336 15.75 -6.86 -7.24
CA LEU A 336 15.55 -5.73 -8.15
C LEU A 336 14.32 -5.94 -9.03
N ARG A 337 14.13 -7.16 -9.57
CA ARG A 337 12.95 -7.50 -10.38
C ARG A 337 11.65 -7.41 -9.58
N ASP A 338 11.66 -7.83 -8.32
CA ASP A 338 10.51 -7.69 -7.42
C ASP A 338 10.11 -6.22 -7.20
N LEU A 339 11.07 -5.29 -7.34
CA LEU A 339 10.87 -3.85 -7.24
C LEU A 339 10.68 -3.17 -8.62
N GLY A 340 10.57 -3.94 -9.69
CA GLY A 340 10.38 -3.42 -11.05
C GLY A 340 11.60 -2.73 -11.65
N LEU A 341 12.81 -3.05 -11.17
CA LEU A 341 14.08 -2.54 -11.69
C LEU A 341 14.83 -3.58 -12.52
N ASP A 342 15.54 -3.08 -13.52
CA ASP A 342 16.60 -3.82 -14.21
C ASP A 342 17.99 -3.27 -13.82
N TRP A 343 19.05 -3.97 -14.24
CA TRP A 343 20.44 -3.60 -13.98
C TRP A 343 20.81 -2.21 -14.53
N THR A 344 20.24 -1.83 -15.67
CA THR A 344 20.49 -0.54 -16.32
C THR A 344 19.95 0.61 -15.48
N ASN A 345 18.71 0.51 -15.03
CA ASN A 345 18.04 1.50 -14.19
C ASN A 345 18.63 1.53 -12.77
N ALA A 346 19.08 0.38 -12.27
CA ALA A 346 19.83 0.27 -11.03
C ALA A 346 21.25 0.86 -11.12
N ARG A 347 21.76 1.14 -12.33
CA ARG A 347 23.14 1.62 -12.59
C ARG A 347 24.20 0.75 -11.93
N LEU A 348 24.01 -0.56 -11.99
CA LEU A 348 24.86 -1.57 -11.36
C LEU A 348 25.19 -2.68 -12.37
N ALA A 349 26.42 -3.19 -12.36
CA ALA A 349 26.77 -4.34 -13.18
C ALA A 349 26.06 -5.60 -12.66
N GLY A 350 25.37 -6.30 -13.57
CA GLY A 350 24.70 -7.57 -13.26
C GLY A 350 25.66 -8.76 -13.16
N PRO A 351 25.14 -9.95 -12.82
CA PRO A 351 25.92 -11.18 -12.83
C PRO A 351 26.44 -11.48 -14.23
N SER A 352 27.65 -12.02 -14.30
CA SER A 352 28.32 -12.47 -15.52
C SER A 352 27.86 -13.88 -15.93
N HIS A 353 27.46 -14.71 -14.98
CA HIS A 353 26.94 -16.05 -15.26
C HIS A 353 25.40 -16.07 -15.24
N ASP A 354 24.81 -16.77 -16.21
CA ASP A 354 23.37 -16.97 -16.30
C ASP A 354 22.95 -18.14 -15.40
N TRP A 355 22.85 -17.87 -14.10
CA TRP A 355 22.47 -18.88 -13.12
C TRP A 355 21.03 -19.34 -13.32
N THR A 356 20.84 -20.65 -13.35
CA THR A 356 19.54 -21.32 -13.51
C THR A 356 19.44 -22.49 -12.53
N ILE A 357 18.29 -22.61 -11.88
CA ILE A 357 17.97 -23.73 -11.00
C ILE A 357 17.09 -24.70 -11.79
N ARG A 358 17.50 -25.97 -11.88
CA ARG A 358 16.66 -27.05 -12.37
C ARG A 358 15.46 -27.21 -11.43
N GLU A 359 14.29 -26.85 -11.93
CA GLU A 359 13.02 -27.04 -11.23
C GLU A 359 12.57 -28.50 -11.39
N ASP A 360 12.65 -29.29 -10.32
CA ASP A 360 11.75 -30.42 -10.16
C ASP A 360 10.34 -29.85 -9.93
N ASN A 361 9.35 -30.28 -10.73
CA ASN A 361 7.99 -29.77 -10.62
C ASN A 361 7.42 -30.12 -9.23
N THR A 362 7.42 -29.15 -8.33
CA THR A 362 7.00 -29.29 -6.93
C THR A 362 5.54 -29.72 -6.80
N LEU A 363 4.68 -29.38 -7.78
CA LEU A 363 3.30 -29.84 -7.82
C LEU A 363 3.22 -31.34 -8.07
N ILE A 364 4.01 -31.85 -9.01
CA ILE A 364 4.12 -33.30 -9.28
C ILE A 364 4.71 -34.02 -8.06
N ALA A 365 5.78 -33.48 -7.48
CA ALA A 365 6.39 -34.05 -6.28
C ALA A 365 5.38 -34.11 -5.12
N SER A 366 4.62 -33.04 -4.87
CA SER A 366 3.59 -33.03 -3.82
C SER A 366 2.43 -33.97 -4.11
N ALA A 367 2.03 -34.08 -5.38
CA ALA A 367 0.92 -34.95 -5.79
C ALA A 367 1.28 -36.45 -5.76
N LEU A 368 2.57 -36.78 -5.80
CA LEU A 368 3.10 -38.13 -5.67
C LEU A 368 3.55 -38.46 -4.24
N ASN A 369 3.62 -37.47 -3.34
CA ASN A 369 4.07 -37.63 -1.95
C ASN A 369 2.96 -38.19 -1.03
N TYR A 370 2.29 -39.25 -1.47
CA TYR A 370 1.32 -40.01 -0.67
C TYR A 370 1.85 -41.41 -0.42
N ASN A 371 1.61 -41.95 0.78
CA ASN A 371 1.96 -43.33 1.09
C ASN A 371 0.99 -44.28 0.37
N GLN A 372 1.47 -44.95 -0.67
CA GLN A 372 0.65 -45.82 -1.51
C GLN A 372 0.02 -46.99 -0.75
N GLU A 373 0.69 -47.51 0.29
CA GLU A 373 0.18 -48.62 1.11
C GLU A 373 -0.94 -48.15 2.04
N GLU A 374 -0.79 -46.96 2.64
CA GLU A 374 -1.83 -46.35 3.46
C GLU A 374 -3.08 -46.04 2.62
N GLU A 375 -2.90 -45.44 1.44
CA GLU A 375 -3.98 -45.17 0.48
C GLU A 375 -4.70 -46.46 0.07
N ARG A 376 -3.97 -47.57 -0.16
CA ARG A 376 -4.55 -48.89 -0.47
C ARG A 376 -5.39 -49.46 0.68
N ASN A 377 -4.92 -49.31 1.91
CA ASN A 377 -5.63 -49.77 3.10
C ASN A 377 -6.92 -48.98 3.30
N GLN A 378 -6.85 -47.65 3.24
CA GLN A 378 -8.02 -46.78 3.36
C GLN A 378 -9.03 -47.02 2.23
N HIS A 379 -8.57 -47.28 1.01
CA HIS A 379 -9.42 -47.68 -0.13
C HIS A 379 -10.18 -48.98 0.16
N SER A 380 -9.46 -50.01 0.61
CA SER A 380 -10.03 -51.34 0.89
C SER A 380 -11.07 -51.31 2.01
N GLU A 381 -10.86 -50.49 3.04
CA GLU A 381 -11.85 -50.24 4.09
C GLU A 381 -13.08 -49.52 3.53
N SER A 382 -12.86 -48.43 2.77
CA SER A 382 -13.94 -47.56 2.31
C SER A 382 -14.88 -48.25 1.32
N ILE A 383 -14.35 -49.10 0.42
CA ILE A 383 -15.16 -49.80 -0.58
C ILE A 383 -16.14 -50.79 0.06
N SER A 384 -15.78 -51.37 1.20
CA SER A 384 -16.65 -52.30 1.94
C SER A 384 -17.87 -51.62 2.58
N MET A 385 -17.82 -50.29 2.75
CA MET A 385 -18.86 -49.49 3.39
C MET A 385 -19.80 -48.79 2.40
N PHE A 386 -19.63 -49.01 1.09
CA PHE A 386 -20.45 -48.36 0.07
C PHE A 386 -21.90 -48.82 0.08
N SER A 387 -22.80 -47.84 -0.02
CA SER A 387 -24.19 -48.11 -0.43
C SER A 387 -24.25 -48.61 -1.87
N SER A 388 -25.35 -49.27 -2.24
CA SER A 388 -25.55 -49.78 -3.61
C SER A 388 -25.36 -48.69 -4.69
N GLY A 389 -25.86 -47.48 -4.45
CA GLY A 389 -25.70 -46.36 -5.38
C GLY A 389 -24.25 -45.88 -5.50
N GLN A 390 -23.50 -45.82 -4.38
CA GLN A 390 -22.08 -45.48 -4.40
C GLN A 390 -21.26 -46.56 -5.11
N GLN A 391 -21.55 -47.85 -4.85
CA GLN A 391 -20.88 -48.98 -5.49
C GLN A 391 -21.07 -48.96 -7.01
N GLN A 392 -22.29 -48.66 -7.47
CA GLN A 392 -22.60 -48.54 -8.89
C GLN A 392 -21.87 -47.37 -9.53
N ALA A 393 -21.88 -46.19 -8.90
CA ALA A 393 -21.17 -45.01 -9.38
C ALA A 393 -19.66 -45.26 -9.43
N TYR A 394 -19.08 -45.81 -8.37
CA TYR A 394 -17.66 -46.18 -8.29
C TYR A 394 -17.25 -47.12 -9.41
N SER A 395 -17.97 -48.24 -9.56
CA SER A 395 -17.66 -49.27 -10.57
C SER A 395 -17.72 -48.70 -11.98
N THR A 396 -18.70 -47.83 -12.24
CA THR A 396 -18.85 -47.16 -13.54
C THR A 396 -17.68 -46.22 -13.82
N ILE A 397 -17.28 -45.40 -12.85
CA ILE A 397 -16.20 -44.42 -13.01
C ILE A 397 -14.86 -45.13 -13.22
N ILE A 398 -14.50 -46.09 -12.35
CA ILE A 398 -13.23 -46.83 -12.45
C ILE A 398 -13.14 -47.57 -13.77
N ASN A 399 -14.17 -48.34 -14.13
CA ASN A 399 -14.14 -49.11 -15.37
C ASN A 399 -13.94 -48.20 -16.60
N THR A 400 -14.68 -47.10 -16.70
CA THR A 400 -14.55 -46.18 -17.84
C THR A 400 -13.19 -45.49 -17.90
N VAL A 401 -12.63 -45.07 -16.76
CA VAL A 401 -11.33 -44.39 -16.72
C VAL A 401 -10.19 -45.36 -17.01
N ASP A 402 -10.19 -46.56 -16.39
CA ASP A 402 -9.13 -47.57 -16.56
C ASP A 402 -9.14 -48.18 -17.96
N THR A 403 -10.31 -48.33 -18.58
CA THR A 403 -10.43 -48.78 -19.99
C THR A 403 -10.32 -47.64 -21.00
N ASN A 404 -10.16 -46.39 -20.52
CA ASN A 404 -10.03 -45.17 -21.31
C ASN A 404 -11.20 -44.94 -22.30
N ILE A 405 -12.41 -45.40 -21.96
CA ILE A 405 -13.63 -45.18 -22.75
C ILE A 405 -14.03 -43.69 -22.69
N ARG A 406 -14.39 -43.09 -23.83
CA ARG A 406 -14.84 -41.69 -23.92
C ARG A 406 -16.35 -41.60 -24.22
N PRO A 407 -17.09 -40.62 -23.66
CA PRO A 407 -16.62 -39.59 -22.73
C PRO A 407 -16.34 -40.14 -21.33
N ASN A 408 -15.26 -39.67 -20.70
CA ASN A 408 -14.82 -40.06 -19.36
C ASN A 408 -15.10 -38.97 -18.31
N THR A 409 -16.10 -38.13 -18.58
CA THR A 409 -16.51 -37.03 -17.70
C THR A 409 -17.82 -37.39 -17.03
N PHE A 410 -17.88 -37.24 -15.71
CA PHE A 410 -19.03 -37.64 -14.90
C PHE A 410 -19.57 -36.46 -14.09
N PHE A 411 -20.90 -36.36 -14.00
CA PHE A 411 -21.57 -35.49 -13.05
C PHE A 411 -22.28 -36.35 -12.00
N LEU A 412 -21.75 -36.37 -10.78
CA LEU A 412 -22.33 -37.13 -9.67
C LEU A 412 -23.36 -36.28 -8.92
N GLN A 413 -24.64 -36.62 -9.06
CA GLN A 413 -25.72 -35.97 -8.34
C GLN A 413 -26.25 -36.84 -7.19
N GLY A 414 -26.48 -36.23 -6.03
CA GLY A 414 -27.13 -36.88 -4.90
C GLY A 414 -27.55 -35.87 -3.83
N PRO A 415 -28.62 -36.11 -3.06
CA PRO A 415 -29.04 -35.26 -1.95
C PRO A 415 -27.93 -34.96 -0.91
N ALA A 416 -28.16 -33.97 -0.05
CA ALA A 416 -27.28 -33.73 1.09
C ALA A 416 -27.23 -34.98 2.00
N GLY A 417 -26.06 -35.31 2.53
CA GLY A 417 -25.89 -36.48 3.42
C GLY A 417 -25.71 -37.84 2.73
N THR A 418 -25.76 -37.95 1.39
CA THR A 418 -25.60 -39.24 0.69
C THR A 418 -24.15 -39.72 0.51
N GLY A 419 -23.19 -39.14 1.25
CA GLY A 419 -21.80 -39.59 1.21
C GLY A 419 -21.06 -39.37 -0.11
N LYS A 420 -21.37 -38.31 -0.88
CA LYS A 420 -20.63 -37.97 -2.13
C LYS A 420 -19.14 -37.76 -1.87
N THR A 421 -18.80 -37.02 -0.82
CA THR A 421 -17.41 -36.78 -0.42
C THR A 421 -16.70 -38.09 -0.04
N PHE A 422 -17.41 -39.05 0.55
CA PHE A 422 -16.85 -40.37 0.86
C PHE A 422 -16.48 -41.15 -0.41
N LEU A 423 -17.35 -41.10 -1.43
CA LEU A 423 -17.05 -41.66 -2.75
C LEU A 423 -15.85 -40.98 -3.42
N TYR A 424 -15.77 -39.64 -3.40
CA TYR A 424 -14.63 -38.90 -3.97
C TYR A 424 -13.31 -39.27 -3.30
N LYS A 425 -13.29 -39.35 -1.96
CA LYS A 425 -12.10 -39.77 -1.20
C LYS A 425 -11.67 -41.18 -1.61
N THR A 426 -12.60 -42.12 -1.70
CA THR A 426 -12.28 -43.49 -2.09
C THR A 426 -11.69 -43.59 -3.50
N LEU A 427 -12.19 -42.79 -4.46
CA LEU A 427 -11.61 -42.70 -5.80
C LEU A 427 -10.18 -42.14 -5.77
N CYS A 428 -9.91 -41.13 -4.92
CA CYS A 428 -8.56 -40.60 -4.75
C CYS A 428 -7.61 -41.68 -4.23
N ASN A 429 -8.04 -42.39 -3.19
CA ASN A 429 -7.24 -43.43 -2.55
C ASN A 429 -6.90 -44.55 -3.53
N TYR A 430 -7.85 -44.95 -4.38
CA TYR A 430 -7.62 -45.96 -5.42
C TYR A 430 -6.48 -45.56 -6.37
N TYR A 431 -6.60 -44.40 -7.04
CA TYR A 431 -5.58 -43.99 -8.01
C TYR A 431 -4.24 -43.63 -7.36
N ARG A 432 -4.24 -43.01 -6.18
CA ARG A 432 -3.00 -42.70 -5.44
C ARG A 432 -2.28 -43.97 -4.98
N SER A 433 -3.00 -45.03 -4.60
CA SER A 433 -2.41 -46.33 -4.27
C SER A 433 -1.70 -47.04 -5.43
N GLN A 434 -1.92 -46.57 -6.66
CA GLN A 434 -1.26 -47.02 -7.89
C GLN A 434 -0.17 -46.04 -8.36
N GLY A 435 0.14 -45.00 -7.58
CA GLY A 435 1.08 -43.94 -7.98
C GLY A 435 0.51 -42.95 -8.98
N GLY A 436 -0.83 -42.91 -9.15
CA GLY A 436 -1.51 -41.96 -10.01
C GLY A 436 -1.60 -40.57 -9.39
N ILE A 437 -1.56 -39.54 -10.24
CA ILE A 437 -1.77 -38.14 -9.83
C ILE A 437 -3.27 -37.85 -9.79
N VAL A 438 -3.76 -37.45 -8.61
CA VAL A 438 -5.17 -37.07 -8.41
C VAL A 438 -5.24 -35.63 -7.89
N LEU A 439 -5.84 -34.75 -8.69
CA LEU A 439 -5.98 -33.33 -8.39
C LEU A 439 -7.39 -33.02 -7.86
N CYS A 440 -7.46 -32.73 -6.56
CA CYS A 440 -8.71 -32.38 -5.88
C CYS A 440 -8.94 -30.87 -5.91
N VAL A 441 -10.00 -30.42 -6.58
CA VAL A 441 -10.37 -29.00 -6.64
C VAL A 441 -11.79 -28.74 -6.16
N ALA A 442 -12.00 -27.57 -5.56
CA ALA A 442 -13.32 -27.05 -5.23
C ALA A 442 -13.46 -25.58 -5.66
N SER A 443 -14.70 -25.08 -5.70
CA SER A 443 -15.00 -23.68 -6.04
C SER A 443 -14.66 -22.70 -4.91
N SER A 444 -14.67 -23.13 -3.65
CA SER A 444 -14.34 -22.31 -2.48
C SER A 444 -13.29 -22.99 -1.59
N GLY A 445 -12.53 -22.18 -0.83
CA GLY A 445 -11.51 -22.69 0.09
C GLY A 445 -12.09 -23.58 1.20
N ILE A 446 -13.28 -23.25 1.71
CA ILE A 446 -13.94 -24.08 2.74
C ILE A 446 -14.33 -25.45 2.17
N ALA A 447 -14.81 -25.50 0.93
CA ALA A 447 -15.17 -26.76 0.29
C ALA A 447 -13.94 -27.62 -0.05
N SER A 448 -12.79 -27.01 -0.36
CA SER A 448 -11.57 -27.75 -0.70
C SER A 448 -10.99 -28.50 0.51
N LEU A 449 -11.17 -27.98 1.74
CA LEU A 449 -10.77 -28.65 2.99
C LEU A 449 -11.42 -30.02 3.21
N LEU A 450 -12.57 -30.28 2.55
CA LEU A 450 -13.26 -31.56 2.65
C LEU A 450 -12.65 -32.64 1.75
N LEU A 451 -11.75 -32.26 0.82
CA LEU A 451 -11.09 -33.15 -0.12
C LEU A 451 -9.62 -33.39 0.27
N PRO A 452 -9.06 -34.59 0.04
CA PRO A 452 -7.68 -34.90 0.41
C PRO A 452 -6.68 -34.08 -0.43
N GLY A 453 -5.92 -33.21 0.21
CA GLY A 453 -5.01 -32.27 -0.48
C GLY A 453 -5.74 -31.25 -1.34
N GLY A 454 -7.00 -30.93 -1.00
CA GLY A 454 -7.84 -30.07 -1.84
C GLY A 454 -7.40 -28.62 -1.89
N SER A 455 -7.41 -28.04 -3.09
CA SER A 455 -7.19 -26.62 -3.34
C SER A 455 -8.38 -25.99 -4.08
N THR A 456 -8.42 -24.67 -4.21
CA THR A 456 -9.39 -24.02 -5.09
C THR A 456 -8.99 -24.23 -6.55
N ALA A 457 -9.96 -24.34 -7.46
CA ALA A 457 -9.68 -24.47 -8.89
C ALA A 457 -8.81 -23.31 -9.42
N HIS A 458 -9.07 -22.09 -8.93
CA HIS A 458 -8.29 -20.89 -9.26
C HIS A 458 -6.83 -21.00 -8.83
N SER A 459 -6.56 -21.45 -7.60
CA SER A 459 -5.20 -21.60 -7.08
C SER A 459 -4.44 -22.71 -7.81
N LEU A 460 -5.05 -23.88 -7.96
CA LEU A 460 -4.37 -25.05 -8.51
C LEU A 460 -4.06 -24.92 -10.01
N PHE A 461 -5.02 -24.43 -10.79
CA PHE A 461 -4.87 -24.32 -12.25
C PHE A 461 -4.45 -22.94 -12.71
N ARG A 462 -4.15 -22.01 -11.78
CA ARG A 462 -3.83 -20.61 -12.08
C ARG A 462 -4.84 -19.98 -13.04
N ILE A 463 -6.12 -20.30 -12.86
CA ILE A 463 -7.20 -19.80 -13.74
C ILE A 463 -7.22 -18.28 -13.61
N PRO A 464 -6.95 -17.54 -14.70
CA PRO A 464 -7.00 -16.09 -14.67
C PRO A 464 -8.43 -15.64 -14.36
N ILE A 465 -8.56 -14.67 -13.47
CA ILE A 465 -9.84 -14.04 -13.20
C ILE A 465 -10.01 -12.94 -14.24
N GLU A 466 -10.95 -13.12 -15.16
CA GLU A 466 -11.33 -12.06 -16.10
C GLU A 466 -12.07 -10.96 -15.34
N CYS A 467 -11.32 -9.94 -14.91
CA CYS A 467 -11.89 -8.74 -14.32
C CYS A 467 -12.54 -7.91 -15.43
N THR A 468 -13.84 -8.05 -15.61
CA THR A 468 -14.63 -7.09 -16.40
C THR A 468 -15.04 -5.92 -15.50
N ASP A 469 -15.10 -4.71 -16.07
CA ASP A 469 -15.43 -3.42 -15.40
C ASP A 469 -16.77 -3.38 -14.64
N SER A 470 -17.52 -4.49 -14.64
CA SER A 470 -18.79 -4.67 -13.96
C SER A 470 -18.74 -5.59 -12.74
N SER A 471 -17.55 -6.02 -12.28
CA SER A 471 -17.39 -6.95 -11.13
C SER A 471 -17.23 -6.23 -9.79
#